data_AF-A0A2E2ZI51-F1
#
_entry.id   AF-A0A2E2ZI51-F1
#
_cell.length_a   1.000
_cell.length_b   1.000
_cell.length_c   1.000
_cell.angle_alpha   90.00
_cell.angle_beta   90.00
_cell.angle_gamma   90.00
#
_symmetry.space_group_name_H-M   'P 1'
#
loop_
_entity.id
_entity.type
_entity.pdbx_description
1 polymer ?
#
loop_
_entity_poly.entity_id
_entity_poly.type
_entity_poly.pdbx_seq_one_letter_code
_entity_poly.pdbx_strand_id
1 'polypeptide(L)' 'ICERYQVPLKAVALQFGLKHPAVISTIPGPRNSDHMLENIKMSQVDINPDLWEELKHENLIDNNCPL' A
#
# COMPACT_ATOMS: atom_id res chain seq x y z
N ILE A 1 6.29 11.22 -4.08
CA ILE A 1 5.60 10.95 -2.80
C ILE A 1 6.26 9.77 -2.10
N CYS A 2 6.06 8.51 -2.55
CA CYS A 2 6.66 7.32 -1.92
C CYS A 2 8.16 7.45 -1.60
N GLU A 3 8.98 7.92 -2.55
CA GLU A 3 10.41 8.15 -2.33
C GLU A 3 10.71 9.18 -1.22
N ARG A 4 9.93 10.27 -1.12
CA ARG A 4 10.08 11.28 -0.06
C ARG A 4 9.80 10.70 1.33
N TYR A 5 8.77 9.86 1.43
CA TYR A 5 8.42 9.12 2.65
C TYR A 5 9.30 7.88 2.88
N GLN A 6 10.22 7.57 1.96
CA GLN A 6 11.08 6.39 2.01
C GLN A 6 10.30 5.06 2.09
N VAL A 7 9.09 5.03 1.52
CA VAL A 7 8.23 3.85 1.46
C VAL A 7 8.31 3.23 0.06
N PRO A 8 8.54 1.91 -0.09
CA PRO A 8 8.49 1.26 -1.39
C PRO A 8 7.09 1.37 -2.01
N LEU A 9 7.00 1.75 -3.29
CA LEU A 9 5.71 1.87 -4.00
C LEU A 9 4.86 0.59 -3.92
N LYS A 10 5.50 -0.59 -4.03
CA LYS A 10 4.85 -1.90 -3.89
C LYS A 10 4.20 -2.12 -2.51
N ALA A 11 4.74 -1.54 -1.43
CA ALA A 11 4.12 -1.60 -0.11
C ALA A 11 2.84 -0.77 -0.07
N VAL A 12 2.89 0.46 -0.61
CA VAL A 12 1.71 1.33 -0.73
C VAL A 12 0.62 0.65 -1.57
N ALA A 13 0.97 0.13 -2.74
CA ALA A 13 0.01 -0.55 -3.62
C ALA A 13 -0.62 -1.79 -2.95
N LEU A 14 0.20 -2.60 -2.26
CA LEU A 14 -0.28 -3.80 -1.57
C LEU A 14 -1.20 -3.48 -0.40
N GLN A 15 -0.82 -2.51 0.44
CA GLN A 15 -1.58 -2.16 1.63
C GLN A 15 -2.80 -1.28 1.34
N PHE A 16 -2.84 -0.58 0.19
CA PHE A 16 -4.00 0.21 -0.23
C PHE A 16 -5.28 -0.63 -0.29
N GLY A 17 -5.20 -1.85 -0.82
CA GLY A 17 -6.35 -2.77 -0.88
C GLY A 17 -6.92 -3.08 0.51
N LEU A 18 -6.10 -3.08 1.56
CA LEU A 18 -6.50 -3.36 2.94
C LEU A 18 -7.06 -2.14 3.68
N LYS A 19 -7.06 -0.95 3.06
CA LYS A 19 -7.55 0.27 3.70
C LYS A 19 -9.06 0.42 3.70
N HIS A 20 -9.76 -0.34 2.86
CA HIS A 20 -11.21 -0.32 2.81
C HIS A 20 -11.81 -1.31 3.83
N PRO A 21 -12.75 -0.90 4.71
CA PRO A 21 -13.30 -1.78 5.77
C PRO A 21 -14.04 -3.01 5.24
N ALA A 22 -14.56 -2.96 4.00
CA ALA A 22 -15.15 -4.12 3.33
C ALA A 22 -14.12 -5.15 2.81
N VAL A 23 -12.81 -4.85 2.83
CA VAL A 23 -11.76 -5.75 2.35
C VAL A 23 -11.12 -6.47 3.53
N ILE A 24 -11.36 -7.77 3.62
CA ILE A 24 -10.78 -8.61 4.68
C ILE A 24 -9.35 -9.10 4.37
N SER A 25 -8.96 -9.12 3.10
CA SER A 25 -7.68 -9.67 2.66
C SER A 25 -7.32 -9.19 1.26
N THR A 26 -6.03 -9.04 1.01
CA THR A 26 -5.44 -8.81 -0.32
C THR A 26 -4.53 -10.00 -0.64
N ILE A 27 -4.73 -10.63 -1.80
CA ILE A 27 -4.02 -11.84 -2.22
C ILE A 27 -3.04 -11.49 -3.35
N PRO A 28 -1.78 -11.11 -3.05
CA PRO A 28 -0.80 -10.84 -4.09
C PRO A 28 -0.32 -12.16 -4.72
N GLY A 29 -0.07 -12.15 -6.03
CA GLY A 29 0.36 -13.33 -6.79
C GLY A 29 1.89 -13.42 -6.96
N PRO A 30 2.60 -14.27 -6.18
CA PRO A 30 4.03 -14.49 -6.39
C PRO A 30 4.27 -15.46 -7.56
N ARG A 31 5.38 -15.28 -8.30
CA ARG A 31 5.82 -16.22 -9.36
C ARG A 31 6.84 -17.24 -8.86
N ASN A 32 7.46 -16.98 -7.71
CA ASN A 32 8.47 -17.81 -7.06
C ASN A 32 8.50 -17.50 -5.55
N SER A 33 9.34 -18.22 -4.79
CA SER A 33 9.49 -18.05 -3.34
C SER A 33 9.96 -16.64 -2.96
N ASP A 34 10.84 -16.04 -3.74
CA ASP A 34 11.40 -14.72 -3.42
C ASP A 34 10.32 -13.64 -3.50
N HIS A 35 9.45 -13.73 -4.50
CA HIS A 35 8.28 -12.84 -4.61
C HIS A 35 7.29 -13.06 -3.45
N MET A 36 7.14 -14.30 -2.95
CA MET A 36 6.31 -14.55 -1.77
C MET A 36 6.90 -13.84 -0.54
N LEU A 37 8.20 -13.99 -0.29
CA LEU A 37 8.88 -13.33 0.83
C LEU A 37 8.83 -11.80 0.69
N GLU A 38 8.96 -11.29 -0.53
CA GLU A 38 8.84 -9.87 -0.83
C GLU A 38 7.43 -9.34 -0.52
N ASN A 39 6.37 -10.07 -0.88
CA ASN A 39 4.99 -9.70 -0.56
C ASN A 39 4.76 -9.62 0.96
N ILE A 40 5.29 -10.60 1.71
CA ILE A 40 5.23 -10.58 3.18
C ILE A 40 5.98 -9.37 3.74
N LYS A 41 7.18 -9.08 3.23
CA LYS A 41 7.95 -7.90 3.66
C LYS A 41 7.17 -6.61 3.37
N MET A 42 6.53 -6.51 2.21
CA MET A 42 5.80 -5.30 1.80
C MET A 42 4.50 -5.09 2.57
N SER A 43 3.83 -6.16 3.00
CA SER A 43 2.62 -6.05 3.81
C SER A 43 2.91 -5.59 5.25
N GLN A 44 4.17 -5.64 5.67
CA GLN A 44 4.64 -5.27 7.02
C GLN A 44 5.38 -3.93 7.06
N VAL A 45 5.54 -3.24 5.94
CA VAL A 45 6.18 -1.91 5.94
C VAL A 45 5.27 -0.93 6.66
N ASP A 46 5.80 -0.21 7.65
CA ASP A 46 5.10 0.90 8.28
C ASP A 46 4.96 2.06 7.27
N ILE A 47 3.72 2.45 6.99
CA ILE A 47 3.41 3.56 6.08
C ILE A 47 2.90 4.72 6.91
N ASN A 48 3.62 5.84 6.86
CA ASN A 48 3.18 7.08 7.50
C ASN A 48 1.77 7.46 6.97
N PRO A 49 0.76 7.67 7.85
CA PRO A 49 -0.58 8.13 7.47
C PRO A 49 -0.58 9.32 6.49
N ASP A 50 0.33 10.26 6.67
CA ASP A 50 0.45 11.48 5.84
C ASP A 50 0.72 11.16 4.36
N LEU A 51 1.35 10.01 4.06
CA LEU A 51 1.54 9.57 2.68
C LEU A 51 0.19 9.40 1.97
N TRP A 52 -0.82 8.86 2.65
CA TRP A 52 -2.13 8.61 2.06
C TRP A 52 -2.91 9.90 1.86
N GLU A 53 -2.84 10.82 2.82
CA GLU A 53 -3.43 12.15 2.72
C GLU A 53 -2.80 12.94 1.57
N GLU A 54 -1.49 12.81 1.36
CA GLU A 54 -0.80 13.43 0.23
C GLU A 54 -1.21 12.81 -1.12
N LEU A 55 -1.42 11.48 -1.17
CA LEU A 55 -1.96 10.83 -2.39
C LEU A 55 -3.36 11.33 -2.74
N LYS A 56 -4.22 11.59 -1.74
CA LYS A 56 -5.54 12.21 -1.93
C LYS A 56 -5.41 13.66 -2.42
N HIS A 57 -4.59 14.46 -1.74
CA HIS A 57 -4.35 15.86 -2.08
C HIS A 57 -3.88 16.04 -3.54
N GLU A 58 -2.98 15.17 -3.99
CA GLU A 58 -2.45 15.15 -5.36
C GLU A 58 -3.39 14.47 -6.37
N ASN A 59 -4.59 14.05 -5.95
CA ASN A 59 -5.61 13.35 -6.75
C ASN A 59 -5.09 12.04 -7.42
N LEU A 60 -4.15 11.36 -6.76
CA LEU A 60 -3.63 10.06 -7.22
C LEU A 60 -4.49 8.89 -6.75
N ILE A 61 -5.28 9.11 -5.69
CA ILE A 61 -6.36 8.23 -5.24
C ILE A 61 -7.61 9.08 -4.98
N ASP A 62 -8.79 8.45 -4.98
CA ASP A 62 -10.04 9.16 -4.74
C ASP A 62 -10.07 9.80 -3.34
N ASN A 63 -10.49 11.07 -3.26
CA ASN A 63 -10.59 11.81 -1.99
C ASN A 63 -11.55 11.15 -0.99
N ASN A 64 -12.55 10.41 -1.47
CA ASN A 64 -13.52 9.68 -0.66
C ASN A 64 -13.06 8.26 -0.30
N CYS A 65 -11.84 7.85 -0.66
CA CYS A 65 -11.32 6.54 -0.31
C CYS A 65 -11.24 6.39 1.23
N PRO A 66 -11.82 5.33 1.82
CA PRO A 66 -11.62 5.02 3.23
C PRO A 66 -10.18 4.52 3.45
N LEU A 67 -9.44 5.20 4.35
CA LEU A 67 -8.00 4.99 4.65
C LEU A 67 -7.75 4.46 6.07
#